data_AF-A0AAX3W7J8-F1
#
_entry.id   AF-A0AAX3W7J8-F1
#
_cell.length_a   1.000
_cell.length_b   1.000
_cell.length_c   1.000
_cell.angle_alpha   90.00
_cell.angle_beta   90.00
_cell.angle_gamma   90.00
#
_symmetry.space_group_name_H-M   'P 1'
#
loop_
_entity.id
_entity.type
_entity.pdbx_description
1 polymer ?
#
loop_
_entity_poly.entity_id
_entity_poly.type
_entity_poly.pdbx_seq_one_letter_code
_entity_poly.pdbx_strand_id
1 'polypeptide(L)'
;MDYLKKVFYLFILLLIITLIKPVPESDLSKQIQQKVMNVQQGLEDEQTTKKVELKTPKEQEFAINNIQINQTKSEVEKKLGKPKRVTVNEYNEKWHAYHDQYNGFVMVSYDDDKVTGLYTNQDLITSQKGITSKMKKNKVRSILGEPLDEIQKDKVKLVQNDPDYDVFKFDNIYTTIFYDKHQDNQIKGIMQVASSTEDKRTNQYHTASDEYKGALELQNFDIVNAERVQFDLPTLSYNENVSHTARKHSTDMVDNDYFDHTNKQGLSPFDRLDNDGFDYVTAGENLAYGQISSVYAHHGLMNSLGHRKNILNKDYKELGVGVDIGEDLQPYWTENYITQQ
;
A
#
# COMPACT_ATOMS: atom_id res chain seq x y z
N MET A 1 -66.87 40.61 19.45
CA MET A 1 -65.40 40.85 19.52
C MET A 1 -64.65 39.53 19.36
N ASP A 2 -65.03 38.78 18.33
CA ASP A 2 -64.66 37.37 18.09
C ASP A 2 -64.65 37.07 16.58
N TYR A 3 -64.34 38.11 15.77
CA TYR A 3 -64.34 38.05 14.30
C TYR A 3 -63.05 38.59 13.67
N LEU A 4 -62.13 39.17 14.47
CA LEU A 4 -60.83 39.68 14.00
C LEU A 4 -59.65 38.73 14.29
N LYS A 5 -59.84 37.67 15.09
CA LYS A 5 -58.78 36.67 15.36
C LYS A 5 -58.89 35.38 14.52
N LYS A 6 -60.01 35.16 13.81
CA LYS A 6 -60.17 34.04 12.84
C LYS A 6 -59.81 34.40 11.40
N VAL A 7 -59.64 35.69 11.07
CA VAL A 7 -59.16 36.14 9.75
C VAL A 7 -57.63 36.04 9.62
N PHE A 8 -56.89 35.98 10.73
CA PHE A 8 -55.43 35.88 10.71
C PHE A 8 -54.90 34.44 10.49
N TYR A 9 -55.73 33.41 10.76
CA TYR A 9 -55.34 32.01 10.56
C TYR A 9 -55.90 31.38 9.26
N LEU A 10 -56.71 32.11 8.50
CA LEU A 10 -57.24 31.64 7.21
C LEU A 10 -56.46 32.16 5.99
N PHE A 11 -55.40 32.96 6.20
CA PHE A 11 -54.55 33.50 5.13
C PHE A 11 -53.15 32.87 5.03
N ILE A 12 -52.76 32.01 5.98
CA ILE A 12 -51.47 31.28 5.91
C ILE A 12 -51.65 29.84 5.39
N LEU A 13 -52.88 29.39 5.20
CA LEU A 13 -53.15 28.04 4.72
C LEU A 13 -54.16 28.00 3.57
N LEU A 14 -53.86 28.71 2.47
CA LEU A 14 -54.31 28.32 1.13
C LEU A 14 -53.58 29.13 0.04
N LEU A 15 -52.73 28.41 -0.70
CA LEU A 15 -52.24 28.70 -2.04
C LEU A 15 -51.33 29.92 -2.22
N ILE A 16 -50.01 29.70 -2.26
CA ILE A 16 -49.15 30.23 -3.34
C ILE A 16 -48.06 29.21 -3.66
N ILE A 17 -48.33 28.33 -4.64
CA ILE A 17 -47.32 27.94 -5.62
C ILE A 17 -47.10 29.21 -6.47
N THR A 18 -46.02 29.93 -6.22
CA THR A 18 -45.40 30.83 -7.21
C THR A 18 -43.93 30.50 -7.27
N LEU A 19 -43.55 29.84 -8.37
CA LEU A 19 -42.43 30.22 -9.22
C LEU A 19 -41.40 31.14 -8.54
N ILE A 20 -40.45 30.55 -7.81
CA ILE A 20 -39.15 31.20 -7.65
C ILE A 20 -38.55 31.20 -9.05
N LYS A 21 -38.72 32.30 -9.78
CA LYS A 21 -37.91 32.54 -10.97
C LYS A 21 -36.45 32.50 -10.50
N PRO A 22 -35.57 31.66 -11.08
CA PRO A 22 -34.16 31.71 -10.74
C PRO A 22 -33.69 33.15 -10.99
N VAL A 23 -33.12 33.78 -9.96
CA VAL A 23 -32.46 35.08 -10.12
C VAL A 23 -31.39 34.87 -11.19
N PRO A 24 -31.41 35.60 -12.32
CA PRO A 24 -30.39 35.48 -13.34
C PRO A 24 -29.05 35.76 -12.67
N GLU A 25 -28.16 34.78 -12.73
CA GLU A 25 -26.83 34.91 -12.20
C GLU A 25 -26.13 36.10 -12.87
N SER A 26 -25.64 37.05 -12.06
CA SER A 26 -24.97 38.24 -12.57
C SER A 26 -23.71 37.85 -13.36
N ASP A 27 -23.34 38.65 -14.35
CA ASP A 27 -22.10 38.42 -15.10
C ASP A 27 -20.86 38.45 -14.18
N LEU A 28 -20.94 39.21 -13.08
CA LEU A 28 -19.89 39.26 -12.06
C LEU A 28 -19.75 37.93 -11.30
N SER A 29 -20.86 37.27 -10.93
CA SER A 29 -20.80 35.97 -10.25
C SER A 29 -20.28 34.86 -11.16
N LYS A 30 -20.62 34.89 -12.46
CA LYS A 30 -20.04 33.96 -13.46
C LYS A 30 -18.54 34.18 -13.63
N GLN A 31 -18.10 35.44 -13.71
CA GLN A 31 -16.67 35.78 -13.79
C GLN A 31 -15.91 35.36 -12.54
N ILE A 32 -16.49 35.52 -11.34
CA ILE A 32 -15.89 35.09 -10.08
C ILE A 32 -15.80 33.57 -10.05
N GLN A 33 -16.87 32.84 -10.38
CA GLN A 33 -16.84 31.37 -10.42
C GLN A 33 -15.81 30.85 -11.43
N GLN A 34 -15.72 31.45 -12.62
CA GLN A 34 -14.75 31.06 -13.62
C GLN A 34 -13.31 31.38 -13.20
N LYS A 35 -13.11 32.47 -12.46
CA LYS A 35 -11.81 32.82 -11.89
C LYS A 35 -11.43 31.89 -10.73
N VAL A 36 -12.39 31.49 -9.90
CA VAL A 36 -12.20 30.48 -8.85
C VAL A 36 -11.89 29.13 -9.47
N MET A 37 -12.63 28.70 -10.50
CA MET A 37 -12.36 27.48 -11.26
C MET A 37 -10.97 27.51 -11.91
N ASN A 38 -10.57 28.62 -12.54
CA ASN A 38 -9.25 28.73 -13.16
C ASN A 38 -8.11 28.77 -12.12
N VAL A 39 -8.35 29.34 -10.93
CA VAL A 39 -7.39 29.31 -9.82
C VAL A 39 -7.31 27.89 -9.24
N GLN A 40 -8.44 27.20 -9.10
CA GLN A 40 -8.51 25.83 -8.59
C GLN A 40 -7.88 24.84 -9.59
N GLN A 41 -8.13 25.04 -10.88
CA GLN A 41 -7.49 24.30 -11.97
C GLN A 41 -6.00 24.64 -12.08
N GLY A 42 -5.60 25.89 -11.82
CA GLY A 42 -4.19 26.28 -11.73
C GLY A 42 -3.46 25.71 -10.51
N LEU A 43 -4.16 25.51 -9.39
CA LEU A 43 -3.66 24.84 -8.19
C LEU A 43 -3.61 23.31 -8.35
N GLU A 44 -4.56 22.73 -9.10
CA GLU A 44 -4.55 21.32 -9.52
C GLU A 44 -3.43 21.05 -10.55
N ASP A 45 -3.21 21.98 -11.48
CA ASP A 45 -2.11 21.91 -12.46
C ASP A 45 -0.73 22.09 -11.79
N GLU A 46 -0.62 22.87 -10.70
CA GLU A 46 0.60 22.94 -9.87
C GLU A 46 0.86 21.65 -9.05
N GLN A 47 -0.14 20.79 -8.85
CA GLN A 47 0.01 19.45 -8.27
C GLN A 47 0.26 18.35 -9.31
N THR A 48 0.62 18.70 -10.54
CA THR A 48 1.14 17.71 -11.49
C THR A 48 2.53 17.26 -11.04
N THR A 49 2.56 16.14 -10.30
CA THR A 49 3.75 15.32 -10.11
C THR A 49 4.44 15.18 -11.46
N LYS A 50 5.71 15.60 -11.55
CA LYS A 50 6.53 15.44 -12.76
C LYS A 50 6.50 13.96 -13.14
N LYS A 51 5.70 13.60 -14.13
CA LYS A 51 5.58 12.22 -14.60
C LYS A 51 6.97 11.79 -15.10
N VAL A 52 7.57 10.83 -14.41
CA VAL A 52 8.91 10.36 -14.74
C VAL A 52 8.88 9.71 -16.13
N GLU A 53 9.75 10.17 -17.02
CA GLU A 53 9.95 9.52 -18.32
C GLU A 53 10.70 8.20 -18.09
N LEU A 54 9.99 7.09 -18.22
CA LEU A 54 10.54 5.75 -18.06
C LEU A 54 11.26 5.31 -19.34
N LYS A 55 12.44 4.73 -19.18
CA LYS A 55 13.33 4.33 -20.27
C LYS A 55 13.52 2.82 -20.25
N THR A 56 13.56 2.22 -21.44
CA THR A 56 13.93 0.81 -21.58
C THR A 56 15.31 0.56 -20.96
N PRO A 57 15.46 -0.41 -20.04
CA PRO A 57 16.74 -0.71 -19.43
C PRO A 57 17.74 -1.23 -20.47
N LYS A 58 19.03 -0.93 -20.25
CA LYS A 58 20.10 -1.30 -21.18
C LYS A 58 20.90 -2.51 -20.75
N GLU A 59 20.98 -2.77 -19.45
CA GLU A 59 21.91 -3.75 -18.89
C GLU A 59 21.19 -4.97 -18.33
N GLN A 60 19.98 -4.80 -17.81
CA GLN A 60 19.18 -5.84 -17.17
C GLN A 60 17.81 -5.93 -17.81
N GLU A 61 17.12 -7.08 -17.65
CA GLU A 61 15.78 -7.26 -18.23
C GLU A 61 14.80 -6.20 -17.72
N PHE A 62 14.83 -5.86 -16.43
CA PHE A 62 13.91 -4.89 -15.81
C PHE A 62 14.64 -3.69 -15.18
N ALA A 63 13.94 -2.57 -15.14
CA ALA A 63 14.25 -1.43 -14.29
C ALA A 63 12.99 -0.94 -13.58
N ILE A 64 13.18 -0.44 -12.36
CA ILE A 64 12.15 0.20 -11.54
C ILE A 64 12.51 1.68 -11.41
N ASN A 65 11.67 2.56 -11.93
CA ASN A 65 11.89 4.00 -11.92
C ASN A 65 13.27 4.41 -12.50
N ASN A 66 13.67 3.77 -13.61
CA ASN A 66 14.99 3.92 -14.25
C ASN A 66 16.19 3.52 -13.37
N ILE A 67 15.96 2.72 -12.32
CA ILE A 67 17.00 2.15 -11.46
C ILE A 67 17.14 0.66 -11.77
N GLN A 68 18.38 0.20 -11.82
CA GLN A 68 18.77 -1.19 -12.07
C GLN A 68 19.64 -1.67 -10.90
N ILE A 69 19.67 -2.98 -10.66
CA ILE A 69 20.58 -3.63 -9.72
C ILE A 69 22.04 -3.24 -10.08
N ASN A 70 22.94 -3.18 -9.11
CA ASN A 70 24.34 -2.71 -9.23
C ASN A 70 24.57 -1.21 -9.51
N GLN A 71 23.53 -0.39 -9.66
CA GLN A 71 23.70 1.07 -9.59
C GLN A 71 24.23 1.46 -8.20
N THR A 72 24.97 2.56 -8.14
CA THR A 72 25.49 3.10 -6.87
C THR A 72 24.41 3.81 -6.09
N LYS A 73 24.54 3.86 -4.76
CA LYS A 73 23.64 4.65 -3.91
C LYS A 73 23.64 6.13 -4.31
N SER A 74 24.81 6.67 -4.67
CA SER A 74 24.93 8.06 -5.16
C SER A 74 24.11 8.30 -6.44
N GLU A 75 24.11 7.36 -7.38
CA GLU A 75 23.30 7.45 -8.60
C GLU A 75 21.80 7.42 -8.30
N VAL A 76 21.37 6.61 -7.32
CA VAL A 76 19.97 6.56 -6.89
C VAL A 76 19.57 7.85 -6.18
N GLU A 77 20.35 8.32 -5.21
CA GLU A 77 20.02 9.53 -4.44
C GLU A 77 20.09 10.80 -5.30
N LYS A 78 20.91 10.81 -6.37
CA LYS A 78 20.88 11.89 -7.37
C LYS A 78 19.54 11.96 -8.11
N LYS A 79 18.84 10.83 -8.28
CA LYS A 79 17.53 10.76 -8.94
C LYS A 79 16.39 10.99 -7.96
N LEU A 80 16.42 10.34 -6.81
CA LEU A 80 15.29 10.24 -5.88
C LEU A 80 15.43 11.14 -4.65
N GLY A 81 16.57 11.78 -4.45
CA GLY A 81 16.89 12.50 -3.22
C GLY A 81 17.21 11.55 -2.07
N LYS A 82 16.96 12.00 -0.84
CA LYS A 82 17.18 11.20 0.36
C LYS A 82 15.99 10.27 0.63
N PRO A 83 16.24 9.06 1.19
CA PRO A 83 15.15 8.17 1.58
C PRO A 83 14.27 8.81 2.66
N LYS A 84 12.97 8.54 2.57
CA LYS A 84 11.96 8.95 3.57
C LYS A 84 11.97 8.02 4.78
N ARG A 85 12.32 6.74 4.58
CA ARG A 85 12.46 5.75 5.65
C ARG A 85 13.59 4.77 5.35
N VAL A 86 14.21 4.27 6.40
CA VAL A 86 15.17 3.17 6.35
C VAL A 86 14.77 2.12 7.38
N THR A 87 14.61 0.87 6.96
CA THR A 87 14.17 -0.25 7.83
C THR A 87 14.95 -1.52 7.48
N VAL A 88 15.23 -2.37 8.46
CA VAL A 88 15.86 -3.67 8.19
C VAL A 88 14.91 -4.58 7.41
N ASN A 89 15.46 -5.46 6.57
CA ASN A 89 14.68 -6.36 5.73
C ASN A 89 15.00 -7.84 5.98
N GLU A 90 14.27 -8.72 5.31
CA GLU A 90 14.37 -10.17 5.44
C GLU A 90 15.72 -10.76 4.97
N TYR A 91 16.61 -9.92 4.42
CA TYR A 91 17.92 -10.29 3.90
C TYR A 91 19.09 -9.86 4.81
N ASN A 92 18.82 -9.37 6.03
CA ASN A 92 19.80 -8.69 6.89
C ASN A 92 20.41 -7.42 6.24
N GLU A 93 19.72 -6.84 5.27
CA GLU A 93 20.04 -5.54 4.67
C GLU A 93 18.99 -4.51 5.11
N LYS A 94 18.96 -3.35 4.46
CA LYS A 94 18.00 -2.29 4.76
C LYS A 94 17.26 -1.86 3.51
N TRP A 95 15.93 -1.84 3.60
CA TRP A 95 15.10 -1.12 2.64
C TRP A 95 15.16 0.38 2.90
N HIS A 96 15.52 1.13 1.87
CA HIS A 96 15.43 2.58 1.79
C HIS A 96 14.20 2.96 0.96
N ALA A 97 13.17 3.53 1.58
CA ALA A 97 11.94 3.93 0.92
C ALA A 97 12.07 5.37 0.37
N TYR A 98 11.71 5.56 -0.90
CA TYR A 98 11.72 6.84 -1.60
C TYR A 98 10.34 7.10 -2.19
N HIS A 99 9.81 8.30 -1.97
CA HIS A 99 8.55 8.76 -2.56
C HIS A 99 8.37 10.27 -2.35
N ASP A 100 7.42 10.85 -3.06
CA ASP A 100 6.86 12.17 -2.76
C ASP A 100 5.38 12.03 -2.40
N GLN A 101 5.05 12.16 -1.12
CA GLN A 101 3.71 11.85 -0.60
C GLN A 101 3.15 10.52 -1.13
N TYR A 102 3.96 9.46 -1.04
CA TYR A 102 3.72 8.11 -1.57
C TYR A 102 3.60 7.97 -3.10
N ASN A 103 3.55 9.08 -3.86
CA ASN A 103 3.72 9.03 -5.31
C ASN A 103 5.15 8.63 -5.68
N GLY A 104 5.29 7.83 -6.73
CA GLY A 104 6.60 7.38 -7.19
C GLY A 104 7.31 6.44 -6.20
N PHE A 105 6.56 5.77 -5.32
CA PHE A 105 7.08 4.89 -4.28
C PHE A 105 8.00 3.78 -4.82
N VAL A 106 9.23 3.75 -4.31
CA VAL A 106 10.22 2.70 -4.56
C VAL A 106 10.95 2.37 -3.26
N MET A 107 11.15 1.10 -2.97
CA MET A 107 12.11 0.65 -1.95
C MET A 107 13.39 0.14 -2.62
N VAL A 108 14.54 0.52 -2.09
CA VAL A 108 15.86 0.13 -2.60
C VAL A 108 16.69 -0.47 -1.47
N SER A 109 17.25 -1.66 -1.67
CA SER A 109 18.23 -2.26 -0.77
C SER A 109 19.63 -2.05 -1.34
N TYR A 110 20.59 -1.85 -0.44
CA TYR A 110 21.99 -1.70 -0.80
C TYR A 110 22.85 -2.68 0.00
N ASP A 111 23.83 -3.26 -0.68
CA ASP A 111 24.98 -3.92 -0.07
C ASP A 111 26.22 -3.09 -0.39
N ASP A 112 26.91 -2.62 0.66
CA ASP A 112 27.86 -1.52 0.59
C ASP A 112 27.29 -0.27 -0.11
N ASP A 113 27.71 -0.03 -1.36
CA ASP A 113 27.26 1.11 -2.18
C ASP A 113 26.38 0.65 -3.37
N LYS A 114 26.10 -0.64 -3.51
CA LYS A 114 25.46 -1.20 -4.70
C LYS A 114 24.03 -1.60 -4.43
N VAL A 115 23.14 -1.22 -5.34
CA VAL A 115 21.74 -1.66 -5.33
C VAL A 115 21.71 -3.18 -5.45
N THR A 116 21.10 -3.84 -4.47
CA THR A 116 20.92 -5.31 -4.42
C THR A 116 19.46 -5.73 -4.38
N GLY A 117 18.56 -4.81 -4.02
CA GLY A 117 17.12 -5.05 -3.99
C GLY A 117 16.36 -3.84 -4.52
N LEU A 118 15.26 -4.08 -5.21
CA LEU A 118 14.32 -3.06 -5.67
C LEU A 118 12.89 -3.56 -5.51
N TYR A 119 11.98 -2.70 -5.06
CA TYR A 119 10.55 -2.98 -5.05
C TYR A 119 9.74 -1.74 -5.41
N THR A 120 8.64 -1.95 -6.13
CA THR A 120 7.57 -0.96 -6.27
C THR A 120 6.23 -1.66 -6.49
N ASN A 121 5.15 -1.07 -5.97
CA ASN A 121 3.80 -1.36 -6.41
C ASN A 121 3.27 -0.35 -7.44
N GLN A 122 4.05 0.66 -7.83
CA GLN A 122 3.63 1.77 -8.70
C GLN A 122 3.77 1.48 -10.21
N ASP A 123 3.19 2.36 -11.03
CA ASP A 123 3.34 2.38 -12.49
C ASP A 123 4.75 2.88 -12.94
N LEU A 124 5.81 2.21 -12.46
CA LEU A 124 7.23 2.61 -12.63
C LEU A 124 8.10 1.53 -13.30
N ILE A 125 7.48 0.51 -13.90
CA ILE A 125 8.17 -0.68 -14.40
C ILE A 125 8.44 -0.56 -15.89
N THR A 126 9.67 -0.90 -16.30
CA THR A 126 10.05 -1.07 -17.71
C THR A 126 10.91 -2.31 -17.89
N SER A 127 10.83 -2.93 -19.07
CA SER A 127 11.68 -4.06 -19.43
C SER A 127 12.25 -3.98 -20.85
N GLN A 128 13.34 -4.70 -21.12
CA GLN A 128 13.94 -4.83 -22.45
C GLN A 128 12.95 -5.41 -23.47
N LYS A 129 12.13 -6.36 -23.01
CA LYS A 129 11.08 -7.00 -23.82
C LYS A 129 9.75 -6.23 -23.82
N GLY A 130 9.73 -4.98 -23.36
CA GLY A 130 8.55 -4.11 -23.42
C GLY A 130 7.47 -4.43 -22.40
N ILE A 131 7.81 -5.09 -21.29
CA ILE A 131 6.87 -5.31 -20.19
C ILE A 131 6.74 -4.04 -19.37
N THR A 132 5.50 -3.67 -19.07
CA THR A 132 5.14 -2.50 -18.27
C THR A 132 4.14 -2.90 -17.20
N SER A 133 3.90 -2.00 -16.24
CA SER A 133 2.77 -2.12 -15.31
C SER A 133 1.46 -2.35 -16.07
N LYS A 134 0.50 -3.01 -15.42
CA LYS A 134 -0.81 -3.37 -15.97
C LYS A 134 -0.80 -4.40 -17.12
N MET A 135 0.36 -4.92 -17.53
CA MET A 135 0.40 -6.07 -18.46
C MET A 135 -0.20 -7.31 -17.79
N LYS A 136 -1.01 -8.10 -18.53
CA LYS A 136 -1.66 -9.30 -17.99
C LYS A 136 -0.68 -10.47 -17.83
N LYS A 137 -0.83 -11.28 -16.77
CA LYS A 137 -0.02 -12.48 -16.46
C LYS A 137 0.23 -13.39 -17.66
N ASN A 138 -0.81 -13.75 -18.41
CA ASN A 138 -0.66 -14.62 -19.58
C ASN A 138 0.24 -14.00 -20.67
N LYS A 139 0.18 -12.67 -20.83
CA LYS A 139 1.04 -11.97 -21.78
C LYS A 139 2.48 -11.92 -21.28
N VAL A 140 2.68 -11.69 -19.98
CA VAL A 140 4.01 -11.75 -19.33
C VAL A 140 4.66 -13.11 -19.56
N ARG A 141 3.97 -14.20 -19.25
CA ARG A 141 4.47 -15.57 -19.48
C ARG A 141 4.73 -15.86 -20.96
N SER A 142 3.91 -15.34 -21.88
CA SER A 142 4.19 -15.48 -23.33
C SER A 142 5.47 -14.76 -23.79
N ILE A 143 5.95 -13.75 -23.04
CA ILE A 143 7.15 -12.98 -23.36
C ILE A 143 8.38 -13.54 -22.61
N LEU A 144 8.22 -13.88 -21.34
CA LEU A 144 9.31 -14.30 -20.45
C LEU A 144 9.54 -15.81 -20.41
N GLY A 145 8.56 -16.61 -20.81
CA GLY A 145 8.55 -18.06 -20.62
C GLY A 145 7.88 -18.46 -19.31
N GLU A 146 8.12 -19.71 -18.90
CA GLU A 146 7.58 -20.24 -17.65
C GLU A 146 8.34 -19.67 -16.43
N PRO A 147 7.63 -19.37 -15.33
CA PRO A 147 8.27 -18.98 -14.07
C PRO A 147 9.01 -20.15 -13.42
N LEU A 148 9.80 -19.85 -12.40
CA LEU A 148 10.45 -20.83 -11.56
C LEU A 148 9.43 -21.51 -10.64
N ASP A 149 9.45 -22.85 -10.62
CA ASP A 149 8.67 -23.65 -9.66
C ASP A 149 9.37 -23.75 -8.28
N GLU A 150 10.69 -23.56 -8.25
CA GLU A 150 11.50 -23.58 -7.03
C GLU A 150 12.67 -22.60 -7.10
N ILE A 151 13.04 -22.04 -5.94
CA ILE A 151 14.32 -21.36 -5.74
C ILE A 151 15.23 -22.31 -4.98
N GLN A 152 16.31 -22.77 -5.64
CA GLN A 152 17.36 -23.54 -5.00
C GLN A 152 18.34 -22.61 -4.28
N LYS A 153 18.52 -22.82 -2.98
CA LYS A 153 19.52 -22.14 -2.13
C LYS A 153 20.37 -23.16 -1.44
N ASP A 154 21.67 -23.30 -1.74
CA ASP A 154 22.57 -24.29 -1.12
C ASP A 154 21.92 -25.66 -0.80
N LYS A 155 21.36 -25.82 0.42
CA LYS A 155 20.69 -27.04 0.92
C LYS A 155 19.15 -26.96 1.01
N VAL A 156 18.55 -25.81 0.78
CA VAL A 156 17.12 -25.52 0.91
C VAL A 156 16.50 -25.29 -0.47
N LYS A 157 15.32 -25.88 -0.68
CA LYS A 157 14.46 -25.60 -1.82
C LYS A 157 13.26 -24.82 -1.34
N LEU A 158 13.05 -23.62 -1.86
CA LEU A 158 11.85 -22.84 -1.62
C LEU A 158 10.90 -23.08 -2.79
N VAL A 159 9.82 -23.83 -2.55
CA VAL A 159 8.81 -24.11 -3.57
C VAL A 159 7.98 -22.85 -3.80
N GLN A 160 7.77 -22.50 -5.06
CA GLN A 160 6.91 -21.39 -5.48
C GLN A 160 5.59 -21.97 -6.00
N ASN A 161 4.57 -21.99 -5.15
CA ASN A 161 3.25 -22.53 -5.50
C ASN A 161 2.11 -21.50 -5.28
N ASP A 162 2.42 -20.21 -5.40
CA ASP A 162 1.43 -19.16 -5.23
C ASP A 162 0.92 -18.69 -6.61
N PRO A 163 -0.41 -18.74 -6.88
CA PRO A 163 -0.96 -18.26 -8.14
C PRO A 163 -0.93 -16.73 -8.30
N ASP A 164 -0.75 -15.98 -7.22
CA ASP A 164 -0.87 -14.51 -7.18
C ASP A 164 0.43 -13.80 -7.58
N TYR A 165 1.57 -14.51 -7.70
CA TYR A 165 2.81 -13.98 -8.24
C TYR A 165 3.59 -15.00 -9.09
N ASP A 166 4.51 -14.52 -9.92
CA ASP A 166 5.48 -15.35 -10.66
C ASP A 166 6.89 -14.95 -10.27
N VAL A 167 7.82 -15.91 -10.17
CA VAL A 167 9.24 -15.63 -9.97
C VAL A 167 10.01 -16.03 -11.22
N PHE A 168 10.84 -15.13 -11.72
CA PHE A 168 11.78 -15.38 -12.81
C PHE A 168 13.21 -15.14 -12.34
N LYS A 169 14.18 -15.72 -13.02
CA LYS A 169 15.59 -15.40 -12.83
C LYS A 169 16.20 -14.97 -14.16
N PHE A 170 16.71 -13.75 -14.18
CA PHE A 170 17.45 -13.20 -15.32
C PHE A 170 18.86 -12.88 -14.83
N ASP A 171 19.85 -13.50 -15.49
CA ASP A 171 21.24 -13.49 -15.04
C ASP A 171 21.37 -13.90 -13.56
N ASN A 172 21.72 -12.95 -12.69
CA ASN A 172 21.85 -13.14 -11.25
C ASN A 172 20.85 -12.29 -10.46
N ILE A 173 19.63 -12.13 -10.98
CA ILE A 173 18.57 -11.34 -10.34
C ILE A 173 17.28 -12.17 -10.31
N TYR A 174 16.79 -12.45 -9.11
CA TYR A 174 15.44 -12.96 -8.92
C TYR A 174 14.45 -11.81 -9.08
N THR A 175 13.44 -12.02 -9.92
CA THR A 175 12.41 -11.02 -10.21
C THR A 175 11.05 -11.63 -9.91
N THR A 176 10.41 -11.16 -8.84
CA THR A 176 9.04 -11.52 -8.46
C THR A 176 8.08 -10.50 -9.05
N ILE A 177 7.10 -10.96 -9.82
CA ILE A 177 6.05 -10.14 -10.42
C ILE A 177 4.74 -10.49 -9.73
N PHE A 178 4.15 -9.51 -9.04
CA PHE A 178 2.88 -9.65 -8.33
C PHE A 178 1.71 -9.25 -9.24
N TYR A 179 0.64 -10.05 -9.22
CA TYR A 179 -0.55 -9.83 -10.04
C TYR A 179 -1.77 -9.50 -9.18
N ASP A 180 -2.64 -8.64 -9.72
CA ASP A 180 -3.93 -8.34 -9.12
C ASP A 180 -5.02 -9.20 -9.78
N LYS A 181 -5.50 -10.23 -9.09
CA LYS A 181 -6.53 -11.13 -9.64
C LYS A 181 -7.91 -10.48 -9.76
N HIS A 182 -8.12 -9.35 -9.11
CA HIS A 182 -9.33 -8.54 -9.20
C HIS A 182 -9.26 -7.48 -10.31
N GLN A 183 -8.11 -7.37 -10.98
CA GLN A 183 -7.89 -6.53 -12.16
C GLN A 183 -7.30 -7.35 -13.32
N ASP A 184 -7.99 -8.41 -13.74
CA ASP A 184 -7.60 -9.25 -14.90
C ASP A 184 -6.19 -9.88 -14.80
N ASN A 185 -5.68 -10.15 -13.59
CA ASN A 185 -4.31 -10.63 -13.36
C ASN A 185 -3.25 -9.71 -13.99
N GLN A 186 -3.45 -8.40 -13.87
CA GLN A 186 -2.49 -7.40 -14.31
C GLN A 186 -1.32 -7.28 -13.34
N ILE A 187 -0.12 -6.95 -13.85
CA ILE A 187 1.04 -6.62 -13.01
C ILE A 187 0.66 -5.46 -12.10
N LYS A 188 0.82 -5.68 -10.80
CA LYS A 188 0.55 -4.71 -9.74
C LYS A 188 1.76 -4.39 -8.87
N GLY A 189 2.79 -5.22 -8.92
CA GLY A 189 4.06 -4.94 -8.27
C GLY A 189 5.17 -5.76 -8.86
N ILE A 190 6.40 -5.31 -8.63
CA ILE A 190 7.60 -6.04 -8.98
C ILE A 190 8.63 -5.90 -7.86
N MET A 191 9.30 -6.99 -7.54
CA MET A 191 10.45 -7.01 -6.64
C MET A 191 11.62 -7.69 -7.35
N GLN A 192 12.78 -7.05 -7.33
CA GLN A 192 14.03 -7.61 -7.82
C GLN A 192 15.00 -7.75 -6.66
N VAL A 193 15.66 -8.91 -6.56
CA VAL A 193 16.69 -9.17 -5.55
C VAL A 193 17.87 -9.87 -6.24
N ALA A 194 19.07 -9.33 -6.05
CA ALA A 194 20.31 -9.93 -6.54
C ALA A 194 20.49 -11.32 -5.92
N SER A 195 20.95 -12.31 -6.70
CA SER A 195 21.25 -13.66 -6.19
C SER A 195 22.17 -13.59 -4.98
N SER A 196 23.19 -12.73 -5.00
CA SER A 196 24.13 -12.53 -3.89
C SER A 196 23.47 -12.10 -2.57
N THR A 197 22.30 -11.47 -2.63
CA THR A 197 21.51 -11.07 -1.46
C THR A 197 20.49 -12.14 -1.11
N GLU A 198 19.83 -12.73 -2.11
CA GLU A 198 18.88 -13.83 -1.90
C GLU A 198 19.54 -15.06 -1.25
N ASP A 199 20.80 -15.34 -1.62
CA ASP A 199 21.61 -16.44 -1.12
C ASP A 199 22.13 -16.22 0.32
N LYS A 200 22.09 -14.97 0.85
CA LYS A 200 22.39 -14.69 2.28
C LYS A 200 21.35 -15.29 3.21
N ARG A 201 20.12 -15.53 2.72
CA ARG A 201 19.05 -16.17 3.50
C ARG A 201 19.23 -17.68 3.49
N THR A 202 19.62 -18.23 4.63
CA THR A 202 19.76 -19.68 4.83
C THR A 202 18.44 -20.36 5.21
N ASN A 203 17.46 -19.61 5.69
CA ASN A 203 16.13 -20.09 6.09
C ASN A 203 15.02 -19.36 5.31
N GLN A 204 13.83 -19.96 5.25
CA GLN A 204 12.65 -19.33 4.66
C GLN A 204 12.24 -18.07 5.42
N TYR A 205 12.30 -18.07 6.75
CA TYR A 205 11.96 -16.90 7.56
C TYR A 205 13.21 -16.29 8.19
N HIS A 206 13.17 -14.98 8.40
CA HIS A 206 14.21 -14.25 9.11
C HIS A 206 14.05 -14.44 10.62
N THR A 207 15.16 -14.44 11.35
CA THR A 207 15.13 -14.52 12.82
C THR A 207 14.37 -13.33 13.41
N ALA A 208 13.49 -13.58 14.37
CA ALA A 208 12.73 -12.54 15.04
C ALA A 208 13.63 -11.59 15.86
N SER A 209 13.35 -10.29 15.77
CA SER A 209 13.89 -9.26 16.66
C SER A 209 12.90 -8.10 16.72
N ASP A 210 12.91 -7.30 17.79
CA ASP A 210 12.01 -6.13 17.89
C ASP A 210 12.27 -5.11 16.78
N GLU A 211 13.53 -4.93 16.37
CA GLU A 211 13.90 -4.08 15.23
C GLU A 211 13.26 -4.60 13.93
N TYR A 212 13.30 -5.91 13.70
CA TYR A 212 12.73 -6.51 12.50
C TYR A 212 11.20 -6.47 12.49
N LYS A 213 10.55 -6.74 13.63
CA LYS A 213 9.09 -6.61 13.77
C LYS A 213 8.62 -5.18 13.49
N GLY A 214 9.25 -4.18 14.12
CA GLY A 214 8.93 -2.77 13.86
C GLY A 214 9.25 -2.33 12.42
N ALA A 215 10.28 -2.91 11.80
CA ALA A 215 10.55 -2.69 10.38
C ALA A 215 9.44 -3.22 9.47
N LEU A 216 8.90 -4.41 9.73
CA LEU A 216 7.79 -4.97 8.98
C LEU A 216 6.52 -4.11 9.10
N GLU A 217 6.20 -3.62 10.30
CA GLU A 217 5.06 -2.72 10.54
C GLU A 217 5.16 -1.45 9.67
N LEU A 218 6.32 -0.77 9.73
CA LEU A 218 6.53 0.47 8.98
C LEU A 218 6.59 0.25 7.47
N GLN A 219 7.15 -0.87 7.01
CA GLN A 219 7.14 -1.23 5.59
C GLN A 219 5.71 -1.47 5.11
N ASN A 220 4.90 -2.22 5.86
CA ASN A 220 3.50 -2.46 5.51
C ASN A 220 2.72 -1.13 5.44
N PHE A 221 2.86 -0.26 6.45
CA PHE A 221 2.25 1.07 6.45
C PHE A 221 2.60 1.89 5.20
N ASP A 222 3.87 1.92 4.82
CA ASP A 222 4.32 2.68 3.64
C ASP A 222 3.77 2.08 2.34
N ILE A 223 3.73 0.75 2.22
CA ILE A 223 3.20 0.05 1.04
C ILE A 223 1.69 0.25 0.90
N VAL A 224 0.94 0.21 2.01
CA VAL A 224 -0.51 0.50 2.02
C VAL A 224 -0.78 1.91 1.53
N ASN A 225 -0.03 2.90 2.00
CA ASN A 225 -0.19 4.27 1.53
C ASN A 225 0.23 4.45 0.06
N ALA A 226 1.28 3.77 -0.38
CA ALA A 226 1.65 3.72 -1.79
C ALA A 226 0.54 3.09 -2.65
N GLU A 227 -0.16 2.09 -2.14
CA GLU A 227 -1.31 1.48 -2.81
C GLU A 227 -2.46 2.47 -2.93
N ARG A 228 -2.81 3.15 -1.84
CA ARG A 228 -3.93 4.10 -1.78
C ARG A 228 -3.78 5.25 -2.77
N VAL A 229 -2.58 5.81 -2.94
CA VAL A 229 -2.37 6.89 -3.91
C VAL A 229 -2.59 6.47 -5.37
N GLN A 230 -2.42 5.18 -5.71
CA GLN A 230 -2.76 4.69 -7.05
C GLN A 230 -4.26 4.55 -7.31
N PHE A 231 -5.06 4.54 -6.25
CA PHE A 231 -6.51 4.56 -6.31
C PHE A 231 -7.06 5.97 -6.08
N ASP A 232 -6.22 7.00 -6.19
CA ASP A 232 -6.56 8.40 -5.95
C ASP A 232 -7.16 8.64 -4.55
N LEU A 233 -6.75 7.84 -3.57
CA LEU A 233 -7.20 7.94 -2.18
C LEU A 233 -6.21 8.74 -1.33
N PRO A 234 -6.70 9.50 -0.33
CA PRO A 234 -5.84 10.12 0.66
C PRO A 234 -5.02 9.08 1.43
N THR A 235 -3.78 9.45 1.72
CA THR A 235 -2.89 8.67 2.58
C THR A 235 -3.41 8.64 4.01
N LEU A 236 -3.24 7.53 4.70
CA LEU A 236 -3.52 7.36 6.12
C LEU A 236 -2.37 7.90 6.96
N SER A 237 -2.68 8.57 8.07
CA SER A 237 -1.71 8.96 9.08
C SER A 237 -1.30 7.75 9.91
N TYR A 238 -0.02 7.65 10.24
CA TYR A 238 0.48 6.62 11.15
C TYR A 238 0.02 6.90 12.57
N ASN A 239 -0.60 5.92 13.24
CA ASN A 239 -0.99 6.02 14.64
C ASN A 239 -0.29 4.94 15.48
N GLU A 240 0.72 5.35 16.25
CA GLU A 240 1.51 4.45 17.11
C GLU A 240 0.67 3.76 18.19
N ASN A 241 -0.32 4.45 18.76
CA ASN A 241 -1.16 3.86 19.79
C ASN A 241 -2.03 2.75 19.18
N VAL A 242 -2.56 2.96 17.97
CA VAL A 242 -3.32 1.92 17.24
C VAL A 242 -2.40 0.78 16.82
N SER A 243 -1.15 1.07 16.42
CA SER A 243 -0.12 0.03 16.17
C SER A 243 0.15 -0.80 17.42
N HIS A 244 0.17 -0.19 18.61
CA HIS A 244 0.32 -0.92 19.86
C HIS A 244 -0.85 -1.89 20.10
N THR A 245 -2.10 -1.47 19.88
CA THR A 245 -3.27 -2.37 19.97
C THR A 245 -3.21 -3.49 18.94
N ALA A 246 -2.84 -3.16 17.69
CA ALA A 246 -2.64 -4.15 16.63
C ALA A 246 -1.55 -5.18 17.01
N ARG A 247 -0.44 -4.71 17.60
CA ARG A 247 0.68 -5.56 18.02
C ARG A 247 0.28 -6.49 19.15
N LYS A 248 -0.51 -6.01 20.13
CA LYS A 248 -1.08 -6.88 21.17
C LYS A 248 -1.90 -8.02 20.57
N HIS A 249 -2.66 -7.77 19.50
CA HIS A 249 -3.43 -8.83 18.85
C HIS A 249 -2.54 -9.82 18.09
N SER A 250 -1.52 -9.33 17.36
CA SER A 250 -0.53 -10.21 16.73
C SER A 250 0.22 -11.08 17.75
N THR A 251 0.60 -10.50 18.90
CA THR A 251 1.20 -11.26 20.02
C THR A 251 0.21 -12.25 20.62
N ASP A 252 -1.05 -11.88 20.81
CA ASP A 252 -2.07 -12.81 21.34
C ASP A 252 -2.30 -14.00 20.41
N MET A 253 -2.33 -13.77 19.09
CA MET A 253 -2.40 -14.83 18.07
C MET A 253 -1.20 -15.77 18.10
N VAL A 254 0.01 -15.23 18.28
CA VAL A 254 1.25 -16.00 18.46
C VAL A 254 1.21 -16.81 19.75
N ASP A 255 0.93 -16.19 20.90
CA ASP A 255 1.01 -16.80 22.22
C ASP A 255 -0.06 -17.89 22.45
N ASN A 256 -1.18 -17.83 21.71
CA ASN A 256 -2.31 -18.75 21.88
C ASN A 256 -2.59 -19.62 20.64
N ASP A 257 -1.65 -19.71 19.70
CA ASP A 257 -1.69 -20.56 18.51
C ASP A 257 -3.02 -20.46 17.73
N TYR A 258 -3.42 -19.25 17.34
CA TYR A 258 -4.63 -19.05 16.55
C TYR A 258 -4.51 -17.91 15.55
N PHE A 259 -5.44 -17.88 14.58
CA PHE A 259 -5.53 -16.83 13.59
C PHE A 259 -7.01 -16.46 13.36
N ASP A 260 -7.48 -15.42 14.06
CA ASP A 260 -8.87 -14.94 14.01
C ASP A 260 -8.95 -13.46 14.39
N HIS A 261 -9.96 -12.76 13.87
CA HIS A 261 -10.29 -11.39 14.27
C HIS A 261 -10.79 -11.31 15.72
N THR A 262 -11.49 -12.34 16.19
CA THR A 262 -11.99 -12.43 17.57
C THR A 262 -11.00 -13.23 18.39
N ASN A 263 -10.50 -12.65 19.47
CA ASN A 263 -9.54 -13.35 20.32
C ASN A 263 -10.19 -14.46 21.16
N LYS A 264 -9.36 -15.26 21.85
CA LYS A 264 -9.82 -16.40 22.67
C LYS A 264 -10.69 -15.99 23.86
N GLN A 265 -10.66 -14.70 24.25
CA GLN A 265 -11.53 -14.14 25.28
C GLN A 265 -12.85 -13.59 24.70
N GLY A 266 -13.07 -13.69 23.39
CA GLY A 266 -14.28 -13.25 22.70
C GLY A 266 -14.28 -11.77 22.31
N LEU A 267 -13.14 -11.08 22.40
CA LEU A 267 -13.02 -9.66 22.05
C LEU A 267 -12.78 -9.51 20.54
N SER A 268 -13.66 -8.76 19.88
CA SER A 268 -13.50 -8.33 18.49
C SER A 268 -12.43 -7.23 18.36
N PRO A 269 -12.04 -6.85 17.13
CA PRO A 269 -11.11 -5.73 16.92
C PRO A 269 -11.62 -4.42 17.54
N PHE A 270 -12.94 -4.21 17.51
CA PHE A 270 -13.61 -3.05 18.08
C PHE A 270 -13.53 -3.04 19.59
N ASP A 271 -13.79 -4.19 20.24
CA ASP A 271 -13.64 -4.31 21.69
C ASP A 271 -12.20 -4.05 22.14
N ARG A 272 -11.21 -4.49 21.35
CA ARG A 272 -9.78 -4.21 21.64
C ARG A 272 -9.45 -2.73 21.52
N LEU A 273 -9.96 -2.05 20.50
CA LEU A 273 -9.80 -0.60 20.34
C LEU A 273 -10.50 0.18 21.48
N ASP A 274 -11.74 -0.19 21.82
CA ASP A 274 -12.50 0.46 22.90
C ASP A 274 -11.80 0.29 24.25
N ASN A 275 -11.29 -0.92 24.54
CA ASN A 275 -10.56 -1.23 25.78
C ASN A 275 -9.23 -0.46 25.90
N ASP A 276 -8.57 -0.20 24.78
CA ASP A 276 -7.36 0.63 24.73
C ASP A 276 -7.67 2.15 24.66
N GLY A 277 -8.96 2.52 24.72
CA GLY A 277 -9.42 3.89 24.93
C GLY A 277 -9.57 4.72 23.66
N PHE A 278 -9.73 4.09 22.50
CA PHE A 278 -9.99 4.81 21.25
C PHE A 278 -11.47 5.16 21.10
N ASP A 279 -11.74 6.41 20.75
CA ASP A 279 -13.05 6.88 20.28
C ASP A 279 -12.98 7.12 18.78
N TYR A 280 -13.79 6.41 18.01
CA TYR A 280 -13.75 6.41 16.55
C TYR A 280 -15.15 6.34 15.93
N VAL A 281 -15.27 6.95 14.75
CA VAL A 281 -16.50 6.93 13.94
C VAL A 281 -16.58 5.66 13.09
N THR A 282 -15.43 5.15 12.64
CA THR A 282 -15.34 3.92 11.88
C THR A 282 -13.99 3.26 12.12
N ALA A 283 -13.97 1.93 12.11
CA ALA A 283 -12.77 1.13 12.22
C ALA A 283 -12.86 -0.15 11.36
N GLY A 284 -11.72 -0.76 11.08
CA GLY A 284 -11.64 -2.05 10.42
C GLY A 284 -10.29 -2.72 10.67
N GLU A 285 -10.25 -4.03 10.48
CA GLU A 285 -9.04 -4.83 10.69
C GLU A 285 -8.75 -5.72 9.47
N ASN A 286 -7.47 -5.83 9.10
CA ASN A 286 -6.97 -6.92 8.28
C ASN A 286 -5.96 -7.75 9.06
N LEU A 287 -5.95 -9.06 8.79
CA LEU A 287 -4.97 -9.99 9.33
C LEU A 287 -4.22 -10.70 8.21
N ALA A 288 -2.92 -10.93 8.39
CA ALA A 288 -2.12 -11.80 7.53
C ALA A 288 -1.21 -12.70 8.39
N TYR A 289 -0.84 -13.87 7.86
CA TYR A 289 -0.02 -14.86 8.56
C TYR A 289 0.85 -15.64 7.57
N GLY A 290 2.12 -15.83 7.94
CA GLY A 290 3.05 -16.74 7.25
C GLY A 290 3.68 -16.19 5.97
N GLN A 291 3.38 -14.95 5.57
CA GLN A 291 4.14 -14.30 4.50
C GLN A 291 5.57 -14.03 4.97
N ILE A 292 6.53 -13.87 4.03
CA ILE A 292 7.94 -13.72 4.41
C ILE A 292 8.37 -12.26 4.62
N SER A 293 7.57 -11.30 4.15
CA SER A 293 7.79 -9.86 4.35
C SER A 293 6.51 -9.06 4.08
N SER A 294 6.53 -7.78 4.45
CA SER A 294 5.39 -6.87 4.28
C SER A 294 4.95 -6.68 2.82
N VAL A 295 5.87 -6.86 1.87
CA VAL A 295 5.55 -6.87 0.42
C VAL A 295 4.60 -8.01 0.09
N TYR A 296 4.91 -9.23 0.53
CA TYR A 296 4.07 -10.40 0.28
C TYR A 296 2.76 -10.34 1.05
N ALA A 297 2.78 -9.88 2.31
CA ALA A 297 1.58 -9.66 3.11
C ALA A 297 0.61 -8.70 2.40
N HIS A 298 1.09 -7.53 1.95
CA HIS A 298 0.29 -6.54 1.23
C HIS A 298 -0.36 -7.11 -0.03
N HIS A 299 0.41 -7.79 -0.89
CA HIS A 299 -0.12 -8.37 -2.12
C HIS A 299 -1.16 -9.47 -1.83
N GLY A 300 -0.95 -10.29 -0.78
CA GLY A 300 -1.94 -11.27 -0.32
C GLY A 300 -3.24 -10.62 0.16
N LEU A 301 -3.15 -9.55 0.96
CA LEU A 301 -4.30 -8.78 1.42
C LEU A 301 -5.05 -8.11 0.26
N MET A 302 -4.35 -7.50 -0.69
CA MET A 302 -4.97 -6.88 -1.87
C MET A 302 -5.68 -7.88 -2.79
N ASN A 303 -5.27 -9.15 -2.77
CA ASN A 303 -5.94 -10.24 -3.46
C ASN A 303 -7.05 -10.91 -2.63
N SER A 304 -7.36 -10.44 -1.42
CA SER A 304 -8.59 -10.77 -0.69
C SER A 304 -9.60 -9.64 -0.78
N LEU A 305 -10.79 -9.88 -1.35
CA LEU A 305 -11.79 -8.80 -1.52
C LEU A 305 -12.24 -8.17 -0.19
N GLY A 306 -12.25 -8.93 0.91
CA GLY A 306 -12.55 -8.40 2.23
C GLY A 306 -11.47 -7.42 2.69
N HIS A 307 -10.21 -7.86 2.67
CA HIS A 307 -9.08 -7.05 3.13
C HIS A 307 -8.81 -5.84 2.23
N ARG A 308 -8.93 -6.03 0.90
CA ARG A 308 -8.83 -4.97 -0.10
C ARG A 308 -9.83 -3.83 0.16
N LYS A 309 -11.06 -4.15 0.57
CA LYS A 309 -12.05 -3.12 0.91
C LYS A 309 -11.58 -2.24 2.05
N ASN A 310 -10.90 -2.79 3.06
CA ASN A 310 -10.34 -2.00 4.15
C ASN A 310 -9.21 -1.10 3.67
N ILE A 311 -8.22 -1.66 2.95
CA ILE A 311 -7.07 -0.90 2.40
C ILE A 311 -7.55 0.28 1.56
N LEU A 312 -8.58 0.08 0.74
CA LEU A 312 -9.13 1.09 -0.19
C LEU A 312 -10.34 1.85 0.37
N ASN A 313 -10.65 1.72 1.66
CA ASN A 313 -11.76 2.47 2.24
C ASN A 313 -11.35 3.94 2.42
N LYS A 314 -12.11 4.85 1.80
CA LYS A 314 -11.90 6.30 1.88
C LYS A 314 -12.29 6.91 3.23
N ASP A 315 -13.08 6.19 4.02
CA ASP A 315 -13.62 6.71 5.29
C ASP A 315 -12.62 6.56 6.45
N TYR A 316 -11.53 5.82 6.27
CA TYR A 316 -10.41 5.74 7.22
C TYR A 316 -9.41 6.88 7.02
N LYS A 317 -8.84 7.37 8.13
CA LYS A 317 -7.84 8.44 8.16
C LYS A 317 -6.52 8.01 8.79
N GLU A 318 -6.53 6.97 9.60
CA GLU A 318 -5.37 6.50 10.36
C GLU A 318 -5.18 5.00 10.20
N LEU A 319 -3.92 4.57 10.26
CA LEU A 319 -3.51 3.17 10.22
C LEU A 319 -2.48 2.91 11.33
N GLY A 320 -2.74 1.88 12.13
CA GLY A 320 -1.74 1.23 12.97
C GLY A 320 -1.48 -0.18 12.48
N VAL A 321 -0.21 -0.58 12.46
CA VAL A 321 0.21 -1.92 12.03
C VAL A 321 0.96 -2.56 13.19
N GLY A 322 0.59 -3.80 13.51
CA GLY A 322 1.22 -4.61 14.54
C GLY A 322 1.74 -5.90 13.98
N VAL A 323 3.01 -6.23 14.26
CA VAL A 323 3.62 -7.50 13.85
C VAL A 323 4.19 -8.22 15.05
N ASP A 324 3.92 -9.52 15.13
CA ASP A 324 4.67 -10.41 15.98
C ASP A 324 5.09 -11.69 15.25
N ILE A 325 6.14 -12.36 15.74
CA ILE A 325 6.74 -13.52 15.10
C ILE A 325 6.86 -14.64 16.13
N GLY A 326 6.22 -15.78 15.85
CA GLY A 326 6.25 -16.96 16.72
C GLY A 326 7.56 -17.74 16.66
N GLU A 327 7.65 -18.81 17.45
CA GLU A 327 8.83 -19.69 17.49
C GLU A 327 9.12 -20.38 16.14
N ASP A 328 8.08 -20.58 15.33
CA ASP A 328 8.17 -21.11 13.96
C ASP A 328 8.68 -20.07 12.94
N LEU A 329 9.02 -18.87 13.41
CA LEU A 329 9.47 -17.70 12.66
C LEU A 329 8.43 -17.13 11.68
N GLN A 330 7.19 -17.60 11.73
CA GLN A 330 6.12 -17.08 10.88
C GLN A 330 5.57 -15.77 11.45
N PRO A 331 5.55 -14.68 10.67
CA PRO A 331 5.00 -13.44 11.18
C PRO A 331 3.47 -13.43 11.10
N TYR A 332 2.87 -12.76 12.08
CA TYR A 332 1.46 -12.41 12.17
C TYR A 332 1.35 -10.89 12.03
N TRP A 333 0.54 -10.44 11.08
CA TRP A 333 0.26 -9.02 10.85
C TRP A 333 -1.17 -8.71 11.27
N THR A 334 -1.33 -7.56 11.92
CA THR A 334 -2.62 -6.92 12.17
C THR A 334 -2.56 -5.48 11.65
N GLU A 335 -3.45 -5.12 10.74
CA GLU A 335 -3.64 -3.73 10.28
C GLU A 335 -4.95 -3.20 10.86
N ASN A 336 -4.89 -2.22 11.75
CA ASN A 336 -6.05 -1.54 12.31
C ASN A 336 -6.22 -0.17 11.67
N TYR A 337 -7.35 0.01 11.00
CA TYR A 337 -7.76 1.24 10.35
C TYR A 337 -8.77 1.97 11.21
N ILE A 338 -8.61 3.28 11.43
CA ILE A 338 -9.60 4.07 12.17
C ILE A 338 -9.82 5.46 11.57
N THR A 339 -10.95 6.07 11.94
CA THR A 339 -11.16 7.51 11.90
C THR A 339 -11.68 7.95 13.27
N GLN A 340 -10.86 8.71 14.00
CA GLN A 340 -11.23 9.23 15.32
C GLN A 340 -12.39 10.24 15.23
N GLN A 341 -13.15 10.33 16.33
CA GLN A 341 -14.31 11.23 16.49
C GLN A 341 -13.93 12.71 16.55
#